data_AF-A0A3P7I5N6-F1
#
_entry.id   AF-A0A3P7I5N6-F1
#
_cell.length_a   1.000
_cell.length_b   1.000
_cell.length_c   1.000
_cell.angle_alpha   90.00
_cell.angle_beta   90.00
_cell.angle_gamma   90.00
#
_symmetry.space_group_name_H-M   'P 1'
#
loop_
_entity.id
_entity.type
_entity.pdbx_description
1 polymer ?
#
loop_
_entity_poly.entity_id
_entity_poly.type
_entity_poly.pdbx_seq_one_letter_code
_entity_poly.pdbx_strand_id
1 'polypeptide(L)'
;MPASVPKKCYEVIKSLLPFWRTRPEFGSHLMSQFLDDVGGYVEEYEKHGNLRSCVNKARGVLEILIVLLEVYIQDQNSVQQFYWDILQKTLSSCKSSIAQLGFEPSFRVGMFLSEYCVIFSTGVPLADIQHLNVVSLCSATVSDIMHKYRTNESAVVNCLKYFTMIFTVSSLPPEFTVSLTEKLKILEENSFFPFDVSGRPKLASALLSLLTSMMNPSVLPLLLASYTSVREKLLSEINSLREADEKQIEFLREREACLMILIGAFAKLASLKSSLIVMMGLRPSLFHLFLEEMPLTDNWFISKHPTVHFCLLRVMHSHVAA
;
A
#
# COMPACT_ATOMS: atom_id res chain seq x y z
N MET A 1 -23.34 -13.30 14.81
CA MET A 1 -22.28 -14.04 15.54
C MET A 1 -21.48 -13.07 16.40
N PRO A 2 -21.00 -13.47 17.58
CA PRO A 2 -20.05 -12.67 18.35
C PRO A 2 -18.78 -12.40 17.53
N ALA A 3 -18.23 -11.19 17.60
CA ALA A 3 -17.04 -10.80 16.85
C ALA A 3 -15.78 -11.63 17.19
N SER A 4 -15.79 -12.36 18.31
CA SER A 4 -14.72 -13.26 18.73
C SER A 4 -14.69 -14.60 18.00
N VAL A 5 -15.79 -15.01 17.35
CA VAL A 5 -15.89 -16.33 16.72
C VAL A 5 -14.99 -16.45 15.49
N PRO A 6 -15.00 -15.53 14.50
CA PRO A 6 -14.11 -15.62 13.34
C PRO A 6 -12.63 -15.67 13.73
N LYS A 7 -12.22 -14.83 14.70
CA LYS A 7 -10.85 -14.81 15.21
C LYS A 7 -10.43 -16.16 15.79
N LYS A 8 -11.30 -16.79 16.59
CA LYS A 8 -11.03 -18.10 17.17
C LYS A 8 -11.00 -19.21 16.09
N CYS A 9 -11.86 -19.12 15.08
CA CYS A 9 -11.81 -20.03 13.93
C CYS A 9 -10.48 -19.89 13.17
N TYR A 10 -9.98 -18.67 12.95
CA TYR A 10 -8.69 -18.45 12.30
C TYR A 10 -7.53 -19.00 13.12
N GLU A 11 -7.55 -18.82 14.45
CA GLU A 11 -6.57 -19.43 15.36
C GLU A 11 -6.59 -20.97 15.28
N VAL A 12 -7.79 -21.57 15.21
CA VAL A 12 -7.93 -23.02 15.02
C VAL A 12 -7.36 -23.47 13.67
N ILE A 13 -7.67 -22.79 12.57
CA ILE A 13 -7.13 -23.12 11.24
C ILE A 13 -5.59 -23.06 11.26
N LYS A 14 -5.01 -22.03 11.88
CA LYS A 14 -3.55 -21.88 12.04
C LYS A 14 -2.96 -22.99 12.92
N SER A 15 -3.67 -23.42 13.97
CA SER A 15 -3.21 -24.51 14.84
C SER A 15 -3.13 -25.88 14.15
N LEU A 16 -3.86 -26.05 13.04
CA LEU A 16 -3.84 -27.26 12.22
C LEU A 16 -2.66 -27.30 11.22
N LEU A 17 -1.63 -26.48 11.41
CA LEU A 17 -0.42 -26.45 10.57
C LEU A 17 0.16 -27.84 10.22
N PRO A 18 0.25 -28.82 11.15
CA PRO A 18 0.74 -30.16 10.82
C PRO A 18 -0.11 -30.85 9.74
N PHE A 19 -1.44 -30.68 9.78
CA PHE A 19 -2.34 -31.24 8.77
C PHE A 19 -2.09 -30.60 7.41
N TRP A 20 -2.06 -29.27 7.35
CA TRP A 20 -1.89 -28.52 6.10
C TRP A 20 -0.58 -28.85 5.37
N ARG A 21 0.51 -29.03 6.13
CA ARG A 21 1.81 -29.45 5.58
C ARG A 21 1.79 -30.83 4.94
N THR A 22 1.06 -31.78 5.53
CA THR A 22 0.98 -33.15 5.01
C THR A 22 0.03 -33.30 3.82
N ARG A 23 -0.80 -32.29 3.54
CA ARG A 23 -1.85 -32.35 2.52
C ARG A 23 -1.90 -31.06 1.65
N PRO A 24 -0.84 -30.71 0.91
CA PRO A 24 -0.82 -29.51 0.07
C PRO A 24 -1.89 -29.54 -1.03
N GLU A 25 -2.12 -30.70 -1.65
CA GLU A 25 -3.15 -30.88 -2.69
C GLU A 25 -4.57 -30.59 -2.19
N PHE A 26 -4.88 -30.99 -0.95
CA PHE A 26 -6.17 -30.68 -0.33
C PHE A 26 -6.34 -29.17 -0.16
N GLY A 27 -5.30 -28.48 0.30
CA GLY A 27 -5.30 -27.02 0.40
C GLY A 27 -5.51 -26.35 -0.95
N SER A 28 -4.78 -26.77 -1.99
CA SER A 28 -4.90 -26.26 -3.35
C SER A 28 -6.33 -26.44 -3.91
N HIS A 29 -6.91 -27.62 -3.73
CA HIS A 29 -8.29 -27.89 -4.15
C HIS A 29 -9.30 -27.03 -3.38
N LEU A 30 -9.17 -26.94 -2.06
CA LEU A 30 -10.04 -26.14 -1.21
C LEU A 30 -9.99 -24.64 -1.57
N MET A 31 -8.79 -24.09 -1.78
CA MET A 31 -8.61 -22.70 -2.19
C MET A 31 -9.16 -22.43 -3.59
N SER A 32 -9.07 -23.40 -4.51
CA SER A 32 -9.71 -23.30 -5.83
C SER A 32 -11.24 -23.25 -5.68
N GLN A 33 -11.82 -24.15 -4.89
CA GLN A 33 -13.26 -24.17 -4.62
C GLN A 33 -13.75 -22.85 -4.01
N PHE A 34 -12.99 -22.24 -3.10
CA PHE A 34 -13.32 -20.94 -2.54
C PHE A 34 -13.39 -19.83 -3.60
N LEU A 35 -12.50 -19.84 -4.59
CA LEU A 35 -12.56 -18.88 -5.69
C LEU A 35 -13.77 -19.10 -6.61
N ASP A 36 -14.14 -20.37 -6.82
CA ASP A 36 -15.35 -20.73 -7.58
C ASP A 36 -16.62 -20.29 -6.82
N ASP A 37 -16.66 -20.49 -5.51
CA ASP A 37 -17.77 -20.03 -4.64
C ASP A 37 -17.91 -18.50 -4.66
N VAL A 38 -16.78 -17.77 -4.66
CA VAL A 38 -16.78 -16.31 -4.82
C VAL A 38 -17.40 -15.90 -6.15
N GLY A 39 -17.01 -16.55 -7.25
CA GLY A 39 -17.64 -16.33 -8.57
C GLY A 39 -19.13 -16.59 -8.54
N GLY A 40 -19.55 -17.72 -7.95
CA GLY A 40 -20.96 -18.08 -7.79
C GLY A 40 -21.77 -17.02 -7.02
N TYR A 41 -21.22 -16.44 -5.95
CA TYR A 41 -21.89 -15.36 -5.23
C TYR A 41 -22.01 -14.08 -6.05
N VAL A 42 -20.99 -13.72 -6.84
CA VAL A 42 -21.07 -12.52 -7.70
C VAL A 42 -22.10 -12.72 -8.81
N GLU A 43 -22.19 -13.91 -9.40
CA GLU A 43 -23.24 -14.24 -10.38
C GLU A 43 -24.65 -14.30 -9.75
N GLU A 44 -24.77 -14.77 -8.51
CA GLU A 44 -26.04 -14.79 -7.78
C GLU A 44 -26.60 -13.37 -7.60
N TYR A 45 -25.72 -12.39 -7.42
CA TYR A 45 -26.10 -10.97 -7.39
C TYR A 45 -26.72 -10.51 -8.71
N GLU A 46 -26.12 -10.83 -9.86
CA GLU A 46 -26.69 -10.43 -11.16
C GLU A 46 -28.10 -10.99 -11.37
N LYS A 47 -28.36 -12.19 -10.84
CA LYS A 47 -29.65 -12.89 -11.00
C LYS A 47 -30.72 -12.43 -10.01
N HIS A 48 -30.36 -12.11 -8.76
CA HIS A 48 -31.33 -11.88 -7.67
C HIS A 48 -31.24 -10.49 -7.02
N GLY A 49 -30.27 -9.65 -7.41
CA GLY A 49 -30.15 -8.25 -6.98
C GLY A 49 -29.70 -8.00 -5.53
N ASN A 50 -29.43 -9.04 -4.73
CA ASN A 50 -29.02 -8.87 -3.33
C ASN A 50 -27.51 -8.65 -3.19
N LEU A 51 -27.04 -7.47 -3.59
CA LEU A 51 -25.61 -7.08 -3.57
C LEU A 51 -24.99 -7.28 -2.20
N ARG A 52 -25.66 -6.80 -1.15
CA ARG A 52 -25.12 -6.80 0.22
C ARG A 52 -24.85 -8.20 0.72
N SER A 53 -25.79 -9.13 0.54
CA SER A 53 -25.63 -10.51 1.01
C SER A 53 -24.50 -11.20 0.25
N CYS A 54 -24.54 -11.12 -1.07
CA CYS A 54 -23.59 -11.81 -1.94
C CYS A 54 -22.15 -11.33 -1.74
N VAL A 55 -21.94 -10.01 -1.74
CA VAL A 55 -20.62 -9.41 -1.55
C VAL A 55 -20.06 -9.71 -0.15
N ASN A 56 -20.91 -9.74 0.90
CA ASN A 56 -20.44 -10.09 2.23
C ASN A 56 -20.05 -11.57 2.35
N LYS A 57 -20.78 -12.48 1.70
CA LYS A 57 -20.43 -13.91 1.66
C LYS A 57 -19.12 -14.11 0.90
N ALA A 58 -19.02 -13.55 -0.30
CA ALA A 58 -17.82 -13.60 -1.13
C ALA A 58 -16.59 -13.06 -0.37
N ARG A 59 -16.74 -11.91 0.30
CA ARG A 59 -15.70 -11.35 1.17
C ARG A 59 -15.29 -12.31 2.28
N GLY A 60 -16.24 -12.91 3.00
CA GLY A 60 -15.94 -13.87 4.06
C GLY A 60 -15.15 -15.09 3.57
N VAL A 61 -15.41 -15.54 2.33
CA VAL A 61 -14.64 -16.60 1.69
C VAL A 61 -13.20 -16.14 1.39
N LEU A 62 -13.01 -14.93 0.86
CA LEU A 62 -11.67 -14.37 0.65
C LEU A 62 -10.89 -14.20 1.96
N GLU A 63 -11.55 -13.80 3.05
CA GLU A 63 -10.92 -13.70 4.38
C GLU A 63 -10.39 -15.06 4.87
N ILE A 64 -11.13 -16.15 4.63
CA ILE A 64 -10.66 -17.52 4.96
C ILE A 64 -9.50 -17.93 4.04
N LEU A 65 -9.59 -17.61 2.74
CA LEU A 65 -8.53 -17.86 1.77
C LEU A 65 -7.21 -17.18 2.18
N ILE A 66 -7.25 -15.93 2.63
CA ILE A 66 -6.08 -15.21 3.17
C ILE A 66 -5.43 -16.01 4.30
N VAL A 67 -6.23 -16.48 5.27
CA VAL A 67 -5.71 -17.25 6.41
C VAL A 67 -5.08 -18.57 5.98
N LEU A 68 -5.66 -19.28 5.02
CA LEU A 68 -5.06 -20.51 4.49
C LEU A 68 -3.75 -20.23 3.75
N LEU A 69 -3.70 -19.18 2.93
CA LEU A 69 -2.47 -18.78 2.24
C LEU A 69 -1.37 -18.42 3.24
N GLU A 70 -1.68 -17.69 4.31
CA GLU A 70 -0.72 -17.39 5.40
C GLU A 70 -0.16 -18.67 6.05
N VAL A 71 -1.00 -19.68 6.27
CA VAL A 71 -0.57 -20.97 6.85
C VAL A 71 0.43 -21.67 5.94
N TYR A 72 0.16 -21.68 4.63
CA TYR A 72 1.07 -22.30 3.68
C TYR A 72 2.37 -21.51 3.57
N ILE A 73 2.31 -20.18 3.45
CA ILE A 73 3.48 -19.29 3.25
C ILE A 73 4.52 -19.41 4.38
N GLN A 74 4.13 -19.83 5.58
CA GLN A 74 5.06 -20.12 6.68
C GLN A 74 6.01 -21.31 6.41
N ASP A 75 5.73 -22.16 5.43
CA ASP A 75 6.55 -23.30 5.03
C ASP A 75 7.02 -23.16 3.56
N GLN A 76 8.16 -22.49 3.39
CA GLN A 76 8.70 -22.07 2.08
C GLN A 76 8.82 -23.20 1.05
N ASN A 77 9.05 -24.45 1.49
CA ASN A 77 9.26 -25.59 0.60
C ASN A 77 7.97 -26.11 -0.06
N SER A 78 6.83 -26.04 0.64
CA SER A 78 5.53 -26.48 0.12
C SER A 78 4.80 -25.42 -0.72
N VAL A 79 5.19 -24.15 -0.58
CA VAL A 79 4.46 -22.99 -1.14
C VAL A 79 4.79 -22.74 -2.61
N GLN A 80 6.05 -22.95 -2.99
CA GLN A 80 6.53 -22.60 -4.32
C GLN A 80 5.85 -23.40 -5.44
N GLN A 81 5.26 -24.56 -5.15
CA GLN A 81 4.67 -25.43 -6.16
C GLN A 81 3.26 -25.02 -6.61
N PHE A 82 2.40 -24.49 -5.74
CA PHE A 82 0.99 -24.22 -6.10
C PHE A 82 0.52 -22.78 -5.79
N TYR A 83 1.28 -22.00 -5.01
CA TYR A 83 0.85 -20.64 -4.65
C TYR A 83 0.61 -19.77 -5.87
N TRP A 84 1.52 -19.82 -6.85
CA TRP A 84 1.43 -19.01 -8.06
C TRP A 84 0.25 -19.40 -8.94
N ASP A 85 -0.13 -20.68 -8.98
CA ASP A 85 -1.32 -21.16 -9.67
C ASP A 85 -2.59 -20.64 -9.00
N ILE A 86 -2.66 -20.69 -7.66
CA ILE A 86 -3.77 -20.12 -6.89
C ILE A 86 -3.81 -18.59 -7.06
N LEU A 87 -2.66 -17.93 -7.12
CA LEU A 87 -2.58 -16.48 -7.34
C LEU A 87 -3.10 -16.10 -8.73
N GLN A 88 -2.78 -16.87 -9.77
CA GLN A 88 -3.31 -16.67 -11.12
C GLN A 88 -4.82 -16.90 -11.18
N LYS A 89 -5.34 -17.94 -10.51
CA LYS A 89 -6.79 -18.14 -10.37
C LYS A 89 -7.45 -16.99 -9.63
N THR A 90 -6.81 -16.49 -8.57
CA THR A 90 -7.27 -15.34 -7.79
C THR A 90 -7.32 -14.09 -8.65
N LEU A 91 -6.30 -13.86 -9.48
CA LEU A 91 -6.26 -12.74 -10.43
C LEU A 91 -7.41 -12.81 -11.44
N SER A 92 -7.68 -13.99 -12.00
CA SER A 92 -8.81 -14.22 -12.91
C SER A 92 -10.15 -13.96 -12.23
N SER A 93 -10.33 -14.48 -11.00
CA SER A 93 -11.53 -14.25 -10.19
C SER A 93 -11.72 -12.76 -9.86
N CYS A 94 -10.63 -12.05 -9.52
CA CYS A 94 -10.63 -10.62 -9.28
C CYS A 94 -11.04 -9.83 -10.52
N LYS A 95 -10.45 -10.12 -11.69
CA LYS A 95 -10.79 -9.46 -12.97
C LYS A 95 -12.25 -9.68 -13.35
N SER A 96 -12.74 -10.92 -13.19
CA SER A 96 -14.16 -11.25 -13.42
C SER A 96 -15.06 -10.43 -12.47
N SER A 97 -14.72 -10.40 -11.17
CA SER A 97 -15.44 -9.63 -10.16
C SER A 97 -15.45 -8.13 -10.47
N ILE A 98 -14.33 -7.58 -10.95
CA ILE A 98 -14.23 -6.17 -11.38
C ILE A 98 -15.09 -5.91 -12.61
N ALA A 99 -15.18 -6.85 -13.56
CA ALA A 99 -16.00 -6.69 -14.75
C ALA A 99 -17.50 -6.70 -14.40
N GLN A 100 -17.94 -7.62 -13.54
CA GLN A 100 -19.34 -7.80 -13.14
C GLN A 100 -19.81 -6.70 -12.17
N LEU A 101 -19.04 -6.43 -11.11
CA LEU A 101 -19.41 -5.44 -10.08
C LEU A 101 -18.91 -4.03 -10.39
N GLY A 102 -18.14 -3.87 -11.45
CA GLY A 102 -17.40 -2.65 -11.70
C GLY A 102 -18.25 -1.40 -11.94
N PHE A 103 -19.48 -1.54 -12.36
CA PHE A 103 -20.32 -0.36 -12.58
C PHE A 103 -21.00 0.11 -11.29
N GLU A 104 -20.87 -0.65 -10.19
CA GLU A 104 -21.52 -0.39 -8.92
C GLU A 104 -20.60 0.43 -7.99
N PRO A 105 -20.87 1.73 -7.75
CA PRO A 105 -20.05 2.60 -6.91
C PRO A 105 -20.33 2.38 -5.41
N SER A 106 -20.40 1.12 -4.99
CA SER A 106 -20.72 0.73 -3.62
C SER A 106 -19.48 0.61 -2.76
N PHE A 107 -19.50 1.25 -1.58
CA PHE A 107 -18.48 1.07 -0.55
C PHE A 107 -18.22 -0.43 -0.25
N ARG A 108 -19.25 -1.27 -0.31
CA ARG A 108 -19.12 -2.71 -0.05
C ARG A 108 -18.33 -3.44 -1.12
N VAL A 109 -18.54 -3.05 -2.38
CA VAL A 109 -17.82 -3.63 -3.52
C VAL A 109 -16.35 -3.24 -3.43
N GLY A 110 -16.04 -1.98 -3.13
CA GLY A 110 -14.66 -1.55 -2.89
C GLY A 110 -13.98 -2.33 -1.74
N MET A 111 -14.68 -2.54 -0.62
CA MET A 111 -14.17 -3.37 0.48
C MET A 111 -13.86 -4.80 0.03
N PHE A 112 -14.81 -5.46 -0.63
CA PHE A 112 -14.65 -6.82 -1.14
C PHE A 112 -13.50 -6.94 -2.14
N LEU A 113 -13.45 -6.06 -3.13
CA LEU A 113 -12.39 -6.09 -4.14
C LEU A 113 -11.01 -5.84 -3.51
N SER A 114 -10.94 -5.03 -2.45
CA SER A 114 -9.68 -4.78 -1.75
C SER A 114 -9.15 -5.97 -0.95
N GLU A 115 -9.96 -6.99 -0.65
CA GLU A 115 -9.48 -8.23 -0.03
C GLU A 115 -8.58 -9.03 -0.99
N TYR A 116 -8.79 -8.91 -2.31
CA TYR A 116 -7.85 -9.45 -3.30
C TYR A 116 -6.47 -8.82 -3.17
N CYS A 117 -6.37 -7.53 -2.85
CA CYS A 117 -5.09 -6.86 -2.61
C CYS A 117 -4.35 -7.48 -1.41
N VAL A 118 -5.08 -7.91 -0.38
CA VAL A 118 -4.50 -8.61 0.77
C VAL A 118 -3.95 -9.97 0.35
N ILE A 119 -4.72 -10.75 -0.41
CA ILE A 119 -4.27 -12.04 -0.98
C ILE A 119 -3.00 -11.85 -1.81
N PHE A 120 -3.00 -10.87 -2.71
CA PHE A 120 -1.83 -10.58 -3.54
C PHE A 120 -0.62 -10.21 -2.69
N SER A 121 -0.81 -9.51 -1.57
CA SER A 121 0.27 -9.11 -0.67
C SER A 121 0.88 -10.28 0.09
N THR A 122 0.12 -11.34 0.38
CA THR A 122 0.56 -12.41 1.29
C THR A 122 1.84 -13.11 0.78
N GLY A 123 1.91 -13.42 -0.52
CA GLY A 123 3.08 -14.11 -1.10
C GLY A 123 3.99 -13.24 -1.97
N VAL A 124 3.77 -11.92 -2.05
CA VAL A 124 4.74 -10.99 -2.67
C VAL A 124 6.16 -11.15 -2.10
N PRO A 125 6.38 -11.37 -0.77
CA PRO A 125 7.72 -11.62 -0.23
C PRO A 125 8.45 -12.84 -0.81
N LEU A 126 7.71 -13.77 -1.44
CA LEU A 126 8.26 -14.96 -2.08
C LEU A 126 8.55 -14.75 -3.56
N ALA A 127 8.20 -13.59 -4.12
CA ALA A 127 8.41 -13.28 -5.52
C ALA A 127 9.90 -13.18 -5.85
N ASP A 128 10.25 -13.68 -7.04
CA ASP A 128 11.56 -13.50 -7.66
C ASP A 128 11.38 -13.08 -9.12
N ILE A 129 12.48 -13.09 -9.89
CA ILE A 129 12.50 -12.70 -11.30
C ILE A 129 11.54 -13.53 -12.15
N GLN A 130 11.29 -14.80 -11.82
CA GLN A 130 10.41 -15.69 -12.57
C GLN A 130 8.93 -15.28 -12.44
N HIS A 131 8.59 -14.60 -11.35
CA HIS A 131 7.21 -14.24 -10.99
C HIS A 131 6.83 -12.81 -11.39
N LEU A 132 7.73 -12.06 -12.02
CA LEU A 132 7.52 -10.64 -12.37
C LEU A 132 6.27 -10.39 -13.20
N ASN A 133 5.94 -11.28 -14.14
CA ASN A 133 4.73 -11.15 -14.95
C ASN A 133 3.46 -11.20 -14.08
N VAL A 134 3.40 -12.13 -13.12
CA VAL A 134 2.24 -12.26 -12.24
C VAL A 134 2.15 -11.06 -11.29
N VAL A 135 3.28 -10.65 -10.70
CA VAL A 135 3.34 -9.45 -9.83
C VAL A 135 2.96 -8.18 -10.60
N SER A 136 3.39 -8.04 -11.86
CA SER A 136 3.02 -6.92 -12.73
C SER A 136 1.51 -6.88 -12.97
N LEU A 137 0.88 -8.01 -13.28
CA LEU A 137 -0.56 -8.11 -13.48
C LEU A 137 -1.36 -7.83 -12.19
N CYS A 138 -0.89 -8.33 -11.05
CA CYS A 138 -1.47 -8.01 -9.74
C CYS A 138 -1.37 -6.50 -9.49
N SER A 139 -0.22 -5.89 -9.77
CA SER A 139 0.01 -4.46 -9.58
C SER A 139 -0.91 -3.59 -10.44
N ALA A 140 -1.11 -3.95 -11.71
CA ALA A 140 -2.07 -3.27 -12.57
C ALA A 140 -3.50 -3.39 -12.01
N THR A 141 -3.91 -4.59 -11.59
CA THR A 141 -5.25 -4.83 -11.03
C THR A 141 -5.47 -4.05 -9.73
N VAL A 142 -4.47 -3.98 -8.86
CA VAL A 142 -4.53 -3.20 -7.61
C VAL A 142 -4.64 -1.71 -7.91
N SER A 143 -3.92 -1.20 -8.91
CA SER A 143 -4.05 0.19 -9.38
C SER A 143 -5.45 0.49 -9.90
N ASP A 144 -6.06 -0.43 -10.67
CA ASP A 144 -7.43 -0.29 -11.16
C ASP A 144 -8.45 -0.21 -10.01
N ILE A 145 -8.32 -1.10 -9.01
CA ILE A 145 -9.17 -1.07 -7.80
C ILE A 145 -8.98 0.25 -7.06
N MET A 146 -7.74 0.69 -6.85
CA MET A 146 -7.42 1.92 -6.13
C MET A 146 -8.00 3.16 -6.84
N HIS A 147 -7.88 3.21 -8.16
CA HIS A 147 -8.42 4.31 -8.97
C HIS A 147 -9.94 4.36 -8.91
N LYS A 148 -10.58 3.20 -9.05
CA LYS A 148 -12.03 3.06 -9.12
C LYS A 148 -12.73 3.33 -7.78
N TYR A 149 -12.13 2.87 -6.68
CA TYR A 149 -12.69 3.00 -5.34
C TYR A 149 -11.92 4.01 -4.49
N ARG A 150 -11.43 5.08 -5.12
CA ARG A 150 -10.62 6.13 -4.47
C ARG A 150 -11.31 6.78 -3.26
N THR A 151 -12.64 6.81 -3.20
CA THR A 151 -13.37 7.37 -2.05
C THR A 151 -13.48 6.41 -0.87
N ASN A 152 -13.14 5.13 -1.04
CA ASN A 152 -13.18 4.12 0.00
C ASN A 152 -11.82 4.01 0.71
N GLU A 153 -11.69 4.68 1.85
CA GLU A 153 -10.45 4.71 2.64
C GLU A 153 -9.88 3.30 2.88
N SER A 154 -10.71 2.35 3.29
CA SER A 154 -10.21 1.01 3.64
C SER A 154 -9.76 0.23 2.41
N ALA A 155 -10.41 0.43 1.26
CA ALA A 155 -9.97 -0.20 0.01
C ALA A 155 -8.61 0.37 -0.42
N VAL A 156 -8.47 1.69 -0.38
CA VAL A 156 -7.22 2.39 -0.70
C VAL A 156 -6.10 1.95 0.23
N VAL A 157 -6.34 1.87 1.55
CA VAL A 157 -5.36 1.41 2.54
C VAL A 157 -4.84 0.01 2.19
N ASN A 158 -5.71 -0.91 1.78
CA ASN A 158 -5.29 -2.26 1.37
C ASN A 158 -4.46 -2.24 0.07
N CYS A 159 -4.81 -1.40 -0.91
CA CYS A 159 -3.99 -1.20 -2.10
C CYS A 159 -2.60 -0.62 -1.78
N LEU A 160 -2.53 0.39 -0.90
CA LEU A 160 -1.27 0.99 -0.48
C LEU A 160 -0.38 0.00 0.28
N LYS A 161 -0.97 -0.86 1.12
CA LYS A 161 -0.25 -1.95 1.80
C LYS A 161 0.37 -2.94 0.81
N TYR A 162 -0.34 -3.28 -0.26
CA TYR A 162 0.19 -4.12 -1.32
C TYR A 162 1.44 -3.51 -1.97
N PHE A 163 1.38 -2.24 -2.38
CA PHE A 163 2.55 -1.57 -2.96
C PHE A 163 3.69 -1.39 -1.95
N THR A 164 3.36 -1.11 -0.68
CA THR A 164 4.33 -1.04 0.40
C THR A 164 5.10 -2.36 0.51
N MET A 165 4.40 -3.49 0.41
CA MET A 165 5.01 -4.82 0.44
C MET A 165 5.97 -5.02 -0.75
N ILE A 166 5.54 -4.69 -1.98
CA ILE A 166 6.39 -4.81 -3.18
C ILE A 166 7.72 -4.09 -3.00
N PHE A 167 7.69 -2.84 -2.54
CA PHE A 167 8.91 -2.03 -2.39
C PHE A 167 9.84 -2.51 -1.27
N THR A 168 9.39 -3.44 -0.42
CA THR A 168 10.25 -4.08 0.60
C THR A 168 10.92 -5.36 0.11
N VAL A 169 10.52 -5.92 -1.03
CA VAL A 169 11.06 -7.18 -1.55
C VAL A 169 12.38 -6.94 -2.27
N SER A 170 13.49 -7.39 -1.66
CA SER A 170 14.84 -7.21 -2.20
C SER A 170 15.17 -8.10 -3.41
N SER A 171 14.40 -9.16 -3.65
CA SER A 171 14.58 -10.06 -4.80
C SER A 171 14.00 -9.51 -6.11
N LEU A 172 13.21 -8.43 -6.06
CA LEU A 172 12.66 -7.80 -7.26
C LEU A 172 13.70 -6.88 -7.92
N PRO A 173 13.82 -6.89 -9.26
CA PRO A 173 14.77 -6.02 -9.95
C PRO A 173 14.46 -4.53 -9.71
N PRO A 174 15.49 -3.68 -9.51
CA PRO A 174 15.30 -2.25 -9.35
C PRO A 174 14.55 -1.62 -10.53
N GLU A 175 14.80 -2.05 -11.76
CA GLU A 175 14.14 -1.54 -12.97
C GLU A 175 12.62 -1.74 -12.93
N PHE A 176 12.18 -2.87 -12.38
CA PHE A 176 10.76 -3.16 -12.18
C PHE A 176 10.14 -2.22 -11.14
N THR A 177 10.79 -2.05 -9.99
CA THR A 177 10.28 -1.19 -8.90
C THR A 177 10.29 0.30 -9.26
N VAL A 178 11.30 0.77 -10.00
CA VAL A 178 11.35 2.14 -10.51
C VAL A 178 10.23 2.38 -11.52
N SER A 179 10.05 1.49 -12.51
CA SER A 179 8.95 1.60 -13.47
C SER A 179 7.57 1.56 -12.79
N LEU A 180 7.43 0.76 -11.73
CA LEU A 180 6.18 0.71 -10.96
C LEU A 180 5.90 2.03 -10.25
N THR A 181 6.94 2.67 -9.68
CA THR A 181 6.83 4.00 -9.05
C THR A 181 6.32 5.05 -10.05
N GLU A 182 6.88 5.06 -11.26
CA GLU A 182 6.46 5.97 -12.34
C GLU A 182 5.00 5.73 -12.75
N LYS A 183 4.59 4.47 -12.91
CA LYS A 183 3.20 4.11 -13.27
C LYS A 183 2.19 4.41 -12.19
N LEU A 184 2.61 4.27 -10.94
CA LEU A 184 1.80 4.59 -9.79
C LEU A 184 1.47 6.08 -9.77
N LYS A 185 2.28 6.96 -10.38
CA LYS A 185 2.02 8.40 -10.47
C LYS A 185 1.60 9.01 -9.13
N ILE A 186 2.00 8.43 -7.99
CA ILE A 186 1.45 8.78 -6.68
C ILE A 186 1.78 10.22 -6.32
N LEU A 187 2.82 10.83 -6.89
CA LEU A 187 3.33 12.15 -6.49
C LEU A 187 3.03 13.28 -7.50
N GLU A 188 2.34 13.02 -8.62
CA GLU A 188 1.92 14.05 -9.59
C GLU A 188 0.80 14.99 -9.06
N GLU A 189 0.61 16.18 -9.65
CA GLU A 189 -0.45 17.13 -9.21
C GLU A 189 -1.89 16.60 -9.43
N ASN A 190 -2.08 15.62 -10.31
CA ASN A 190 -3.32 14.88 -10.55
C ASN A 190 -3.26 13.41 -10.06
N SER A 191 -2.31 13.12 -9.18
CA SER A 191 -2.00 11.79 -8.68
C SER A 191 -3.06 11.19 -7.78
N PHE A 192 -2.80 9.94 -7.36
CA PHE A 192 -3.44 9.22 -6.26
C PHE A 192 -3.31 9.90 -4.87
N PHE A 193 -2.86 11.16 -4.77
CA PHE A 193 -3.11 12.03 -3.60
C PHE A 193 -4.41 12.88 -3.70
N PRO A 194 -5.55 12.49 -4.32
CA PRO A 194 -6.78 13.26 -4.15
C PRO A 194 -7.47 12.85 -2.83
N PHE A 195 -6.80 12.06 -1.99
CA PHE A 195 -7.37 11.64 -0.73
C PHE A 195 -7.09 12.71 0.30
N ASP A 196 -8.17 13.32 0.78
CA ASP A 196 -8.19 14.08 2.01
C ASP A 196 -7.64 13.20 3.15
N VAL A 197 -6.35 13.36 3.48
CA VAL A 197 -5.66 12.64 4.57
C VAL A 197 -5.97 13.26 5.92
N SER A 198 -6.42 14.51 5.94
CA SER A 198 -6.89 15.21 7.12
C SER A 198 -8.03 14.41 7.77
N GLY A 199 -7.85 14.10 9.07
CA GLY A 199 -8.80 13.28 9.82
C GLY A 199 -8.82 11.78 9.44
N ARG A 200 -7.93 11.31 8.56
CA ARG A 200 -7.84 9.89 8.14
C ARG A 200 -6.48 9.26 8.51
N PRO A 201 -6.24 8.98 9.80
CA PRO A 201 -4.91 8.56 10.27
C PRO A 201 -4.45 7.22 9.71
N LYS A 202 -5.37 6.29 9.37
CA LYS A 202 -5.00 5.00 8.77
C LYS A 202 -4.49 5.18 7.35
N LEU A 203 -5.13 6.04 6.57
CA LEU A 203 -4.69 6.38 5.23
C LEU A 203 -3.35 7.12 5.25
N ALA A 204 -3.23 8.13 6.11
CA ALA A 204 -1.98 8.87 6.32
C ALA A 204 -0.82 7.93 6.69
N SER A 205 -1.06 6.99 7.63
CA SER A 205 -0.07 5.99 8.02
C SER A 205 0.29 5.02 6.90
N ALA A 206 -0.67 4.63 6.05
CA ALA A 206 -0.41 3.74 4.92
C ALA A 206 0.42 4.45 3.84
N LEU A 207 0.10 5.72 3.54
CA LEU A 207 0.87 6.55 2.62
C LEU A 207 2.30 6.80 3.12
N LEU A 208 2.46 7.14 4.40
CA LEU A 208 3.77 7.29 5.03
C LEU A 208 4.59 6.00 4.92
N SER A 209 3.97 4.85 5.17
CA SER A 209 4.62 3.54 5.06
C SER A 209 5.07 3.27 3.63
N LEU A 210 4.23 3.56 2.65
CA LEU A 210 4.55 3.39 1.23
C LEU A 210 5.76 4.24 0.84
N LEU A 211 5.72 5.55 1.11
CA LEU A 211 6.82 6.46 0.77
C LEU A 211 8.13 6.08 1.47
N THR A 212 8.03 5.63 2.73
CA THR A 212 9.20 5.14 3.49
C THR A 212 9.79 3.87 2.88
N SER A 213 8.95 2.95 2.37
CA SER A 213 9.40 1.74 1.68
C SER A 213 10.00 2.04 0.31
N MET A 214 9.46 3.01 -0.43
CA MET A 214 10.04 3.49 -1.68
C MET A 214 11.41 4.14 -1.47
N MET A 215 11.61 4.84 -0.36
CA MET A 215 12.89 5.41 0.05
C MET A 215 13.78 4.43 0.84
N ASN A 216 13.78 3.15 0.45
CA ASN A 216 14.59 2.14 1.12
C ASN A 216 16.09 2.25 0.72
N PRO A 217 17.02 2.46 1.67
CA PRO A 217 18.45 2.59 1.37
C PRO A 217 19.09 1.33 0.78
N SER A 218 18.47 0.16 0.93
CA SER A 218 18.99 -1.11 0.39
C SER A 218 18.87 -1.22 -1.13
N VAL A 219 18.05 -0.41 -1.78
CA VAL A 219 17.81 -0.45 -3.23
C VAL A 219 18.09 0.92 -3.84
N LEU A 220 19.36 1.18 -4.17
CA LEU A 220 19.83 2.52 -4.57
C LEU A 220 19.05 3.14 -5.76
N PRO A 221 18.75 2.42 -6.86
CA PRO A 221 18.02 3.02 -7.97
C PRO A 221 16.61 3.46 -7.58
N LEU A 222 15.89 2.63 -6.81
CA LEU A 222 14.57 2.96 -6.29
C LEU A 222 14.63 4.14 -5.31
N LEU A 223 15.63 4.16 -4.41
CA LEU A 223 15.86 5.26 -3.49
C LEU A 223 16.04 6.58 -4.25
N LEU A 224 16.92 6.63 -5.26
CA LEU A 224 17.22 7.86 -5.98
C LEU A 224 16.00 8.39 -6.76
N ALA A 225 15.27 7.50 -7.43
CA ALA A 225 14.04 7.86 -8.13
C ALA A 225 12.98 8.40 -7.15
N SER A 226 12.72 7.65 -6.08
CA SER A 226 11.71 8.01 -5.08
C SER A 226 12.08 9.27 -4.31
N TYR A 227 13.35 9.44 -3.95
CA TYR A 227 13.86 10.64 -3.28
C TYR A 227 13.60 11.89 -4.11
N THR A 228 13.92 11.83 -5.40
CA THR A 228 13.72 12.96 -6.32
C THR A 228 12.24 13.33 -6.39
N SER A 229 11.35 12.35 -6.61
CA SER A 229 9.91 12.61 -6.70
C SER A 229 9.30 13.11 -5.39
N VAL A 230 9.69 12.55 -4.24
CA VAL A 230 9.18 12.98 -2.93
C VAL A 230 9.67 14.39 -2.60
N ARG A 231 10.92 14.72 -2.92
CA ARG A 231 11.47 16.07 -2.78
C ARG A 231 10.72 17.09 -3.65
N GLU A 232 10.52 16.80 -4.94
CA GLU A 232 9.81 17.69 -5.84
C GLU A 232 8.39 17.98 -5.34
N LYS A 233 7.67 16.94 -4.90
CA LYS A 233 6.34 17.10 -4.31
C LYS A 233 6.38 17.92 -3.02
N LEU A 234 7.34 17.67 -2.13
CA LEU A 234 7.52 18.42 -0.89
C LEU A 234 7.70 19.92 -1.16
N LEU A 235 8.58 20.28 -2.10
CA LEU A 235 8.86 21.68 -2.44
C LEU A 235 7.65 22.34 -3.13
N SER A 236 6.94 21.62 -4.00
CA SER A 236 5.70 22.10 -4.62
C SER A 236 4.63 22.42 -3.57
N GLU A 237 4.43 21.55 -2.58
CA GLU A 237 3.47 21.79 -1.49
C GLU A 237 3.87 22.98 -0.60
N ILE A 238 5.17 23.19 -0.34
CA ILE A 238 5.65 24.35 0.42
C ILE A 238 5.46 25.66 -0.33
N ASN A 239 5.78 25.69 -1.63
CA ASN A 239 5.54 26.86 -2.46
C ASN A 239 4.06 27.18 -2.51
N SER A 240 3.23 26.15 -2.69
CA SER A 240 1.77 26.28 -2.66
C SER A 240 1.25 26.79 -1.31
N LEU A 241 1.86 26.37 -0.19
CA LEU A 241 1.51 26.85 1.15
C LEU A 241 1.92 28.31 1.38
N ARG A 242 3.07 28.73 0.83
CA ARG A 242 3.58 30.10 0.91
C ARG A 242 2.70 31.08 0.11
N GLU A 243 2.20 30.66 -1.03
CA GLU A 243 1.35 31.45 -1.93
C GLU A 243 -0.14 31.44 -1.55
N ALA A 244 -0.56 30.57 -0.62
CA ALA A 244 -1.96 30.44 -0.25
C ALA A 244 -2.49 31.66 0.52
N ASP A 245 -3.56 32.28 -0.01
CA ASP A 245 -4.33 33.31 0.69
C ASP A 245 -5.12 32.72 1.88
N GLU A 246 -5.28 33.50 2.95
CA GLU A 246 -5.95 33.13 4.22
C GLU A 246 -7.41 32.65 4.06
N LYS A 247 -8.02 32.80 2.87
CA LYS A 247 -9.41 32.43 2.58
C LYS A 247 -9.63 30.95 2.26
N GLN A 248 -8.58 30.11 2.20
CA GLN A 248 -8.66 28.68 1.84
C GLN A 248 -8.30 27.73 3.01
N ILE A 249 -8.95 27.89 4.16
CA ILE A 249 -8.61 27.19 5.42
C ILE A 249 -8.70 25.65 5.31
N GLU A 250 -9.67 25.10 4.58
CA GLU A 250 -9.86 23.64 4.46
C GLU A 250 -8.75 22.99 3.63
N PHE A 251 -8.33 23.64 2.54
CA PHE A 251 -7.17 23.22 1.74
C PHE A 251 -5.86 23.31 2.52
N LEU A 252 -5.78 24.22 3.50
CA LEU A 252 -4.57 24.44 4.28
C LEU A 252 -4.27 23.29 5.24
N ARG A 253 -5.28 22.77 5.97
CA ARG A 253 -5.10 21.60 6.86
C ARG A 253 -4.67 20.35 6.10
N GLU A 254 -5.25 20.15 4.92
CA GLU A 254 -4.91 19.01 4.08
C GLU A 254 -3.47 19.08 3.58
N ARG A 255 -3.04 20.27 3.15
CA ARG A 255 -1.64 20.52 2.77
C ARG A 255 -0.67 20.31 3.92
N GLU A 256 -0.99 20.79 5.13
CA GLU A 256 -0.19 20.53 6.32
C GLU A 256 -0.07 19.03 6.63
N ALA A 257 -1.18 18.28 6.51
CA ALA A 257 -1.18 16.83 6.69
C ALA A 257 -0.32 16.11 5.65
N CYS A 258 -0.43 16.51 4.38
CA CYS A 258 0.42 16.00 3.30
C CYS A 258 1.91 16.28 3.57
N LEU A 259 2.25 17.52 3.95
CA LEU A 259 3.62 17.91 4.29
C LEU A 259 4.18 17.08 5.46
N MET A 260 3.39 16.82 6.50
CA MET A 260 3.82 15.96 7.61
C MET A 260 4.13 14.52 7.14
N ILE A 261 3.35 13.98 6.20
CA ILE A 261 3.61 12.65 5.61
C ILE A 261 4.90 12.67 4.79
N LEU A 262 5.09 13.68 3.92
CA LEU A 262 6.27 13.82 3.08
C LEU A 262 7.54 14.01 3.92
N ILE A 263 7.53 14.92 4.90
CA ILE A 263 8.63 15.12 5.85
C ILE A 263 8.89 13.84 6.66
N GLY A 264 7.83 13.22 7.16
CA GLY A 264 7.92 11.97 7.94
C GLY A 264 8.55 10.82 7.17
N ALA A 265 8.35 10.75 5.85
CA ALA A 265 8.92 9.69 5.02
C ALA A 265 10.47 9.75 4.98
N PHE A 266 11.06 10.94 5.16
CA PHE A 266 12.51 11.08 5.28
C PHE A 266 13.06 10.69 6.67
N ALA A 267 12.21 10.51 7.70
CA ALA A 267 12.66 10.27 9.07
C ALA A 267 13.53 9.01 9.18
N LYS A 268 13.16 7.94 8.47
CA LYS A 268 13.96 6.70 8.45
C LYS A 268 15.35 6.96 7.87
N LEU A 269 15.42 7.64 6.71
CA LEU A 269 16.69 8.00 6.07
C LEU A 269 17.55 8.90 6.97
N ALA A 270 16.93 9.91 7.59
CA ALA A 270 17.58 10.84 8.50
C ALA A 270 18.25 10.12 9.67
N SER A 271 17.61 9.09 10.22
CA SER A 271 18.12 8.32 11.37
C SER A 271 19.23 7.29 11.06
N LEU A 272 19.60 7.11 9.79
CA LEU A 272 20.61 6.12 9.40
C LEU A 272 22.01 6.60 9.78
N LYS A 273 22.59 6.00 10.80
CA LYS A 273 23.98 6.23 11.20
C LYS A 273 24.93 5.81 10.07
N SER A 274 25.91 6.65 9.74
CA SER A 274 27.07 6.30 8.90
C SER A 274 26.80 5.81 7.47
N SER A 275 25.60 6.01 6.91
CA SER A 275 25.37 5.69 5.49
C SER A 275 26.00 6.77 4.59
N LEU A 276 27.16 6.47 4.00
CA LEU A 276 27.81 7.28 2.95
C LEU A 276 26.83 7.63 1.81
N ILE A 277 25.84 6.78 1.54
CA ILE A 277 24.79 7.02 0.53
C ILE A 277 23.87 8.17 0.98
N VAL A 278 23.47 8.21 2.25
CA VAL A 278 22.64 9.29 2.80
C VAL A 278 23.44 10.60 2.92
N MET A 279 24.74 10.49 3.23
CA MET A 279 25.63 11.63 3.42
C MET A 279 26.19 12.23 2.12
N MET A 280 26.41 11.42 1.08
CA MET A 280 27.09 11.85 -0.17
C MET A 280 26.44 11.34 -1.47
N GLY A 281 25.57 10.34 -1.41
CA GLY A 281 24.94 9.72 -2.59
C GLY A 281 23.64 10.41 -3.04
N LEU A 282 22.88 10.98 -2.10
CA LEU A 282 21.67 11.75 -2.41
C LEU A 282 22.04 13.15 -2.90
N ARG A 283 21.36 13.62 -3.96
CA ARG A 283 21.52 14.97 -4.49
C ARG A 283 20.14 15.66 -4.57
N PRO A 284 19.92 16.75 -3.83
CA PRO A 284 20.77 17.29 -2.76
C PRO A 284 20.90 16.31 -1.57
N SER A 285 21.86 16.53 -0.68
CA SER A 285 21.91 15.79 0.59
C SER A 285 20.72 16.16 1.49
N LEU A 286 20.37 15.30 2.46
CA LEU A 286 19.28 15.60 3.41
C LEU A 286 19.53 16.88 4.20
N PHE A 287 20.79 17.13 4.59
CA PHE A 287 21.17 18.35 5.29
C PHE A 287 20.90 19.60 4.44
N HIS A 288 21.30 19.58 3.16
CA HIS A 288 21.03 20.69 2.24
C HIS A 288 19.53 20.88 1.99
N LEU A 289 18.79 19.79 1.76
CA LEU A 289 17.34 19.84 1.60
C LEU A 289 16.67 20.53 2.81
N PHE A 290 16.95 20.07 4.03
CA PHE A 290 16.27 20.57 5.23
C PHE A 290 16.70 21.97 5.69
N LEU A 291 17.91 22.40 5.38
CA LEU A 291 18.41 23.72 5.80
C LEU A 291 18.28 24.82 4.76
N GLU A 292 18.52 24.49 3.49
CA GLU A 292 18.62 25.49 2.42
C GLU A 292 17.33 25.57 1.59
N GLU A 293 16.69 24.43 1.33
CA GLU A 293 15.50 24.40 0.46
C GLU A 293 14.18 24.47 1.23
N MET A 294 14.19 24.04 2.50
CA MET A 294 13.02 24.06 3.38
C MET A 294 12.99 25.35 4.23
N PRO A 295 11.80 25.91 4.53
CA PRO A 295 11.65 27.17 5.27
C PRO A 295 11.85 27.00 6.79
N LEU A 296 12.96 26.39 7.21
CA LEU A 296 13.22 26.03 8.61
C LEU A 296 13.30 27.24 9.54
N THR A 297 13.90 28.33 9.07
CA THR A 297 14.12 29.58 9.85
C THR A 297 13.16 30.70 9.44
N ASP A 298 12.31 30.46 8.45
CA ASP A 298 11.38 31.45 7.92
C ASP A 298 10.26 31.76 8.93
N ASN A 299 10.15 33.04 9.32
CA ASN A 299 9.16 33.45 10.32
C ASN A 299 7.71 33.17 9.90
N TRP A 300 7.38 33.25 8.60
CA TRP A 300 6.03 32.96 8.10
C TRP A 300 5.66 31.48 8.34
N PHE A 301 6.60 30.56 8.17
CA PHE A 301 6.35 29.13 8.33
C PHE A 301 6.22 28.75 9.81
N ILE A 302 7.10 29.32 10.66
CA ILE A 302 7.07 29.11 12.11
C ILE A 302 5.75 29.62 12.72
N SER A 303 5.33 30.83 12.34
CA SER A 303 4.14 31.48 12.91
C SER A 303 2.83 30.90 12.38
N LYS A 304 2.75 30.56 11.08
CA LYS A 304 1.51 30.09 10.45
C LYS A 304 1.35 28.56 10.49
N HIS A 305 2.44 27.80 10.49
CA HIS A 305 2.43 26.32 10.36
C HIS A 305 3.31 25.60 11.41
N PRO A 306 3.14 25.90 12.72
CA PRO A 306 4.04 25.42 13.77
C PRO A 306 4.11 23.89 13.89
N THR A 307 3.04 23.17 13.56
CA THR A 307 3.01 21.70 13.62
C THR A 307 3.91 21.07 12.55
N VAL A 308 3.85 21.60 11.33
CA VAL A 308 4.69 21.13 10.21
C VAL A 308 6.15 21.51 10.48
N HIS A 309 6.39 22.72 11.01
CA HIS A 309 7.71 23.16 11.45
C HIS A 309 8.31 22.25 12.53
N PHE A 310 7.53 21.89 13.55
CA PHE A 310 7.96 20.95 14.58
C PHE A 310 8.31 19.56 14.00
N CYS A 311 7.52 19.07 13.03
CA CYS A 311 7.81 17.82 12.33
C CYS A 311 9.17 17.89 11.62
N LEU A 312 9.44 18.97 10.90
CA LEU A 312 10.71 19.22 10.22
C LEU A 312 11.89 19.26 11.20
N LEU A 313 11.76 20.01 12.30
CA LEU A 313 12.77 20.09 13.35
C LEU A 313 13.07 18.72 13.96
N ARG A 314 12.06 17.88 14.16
CA ARG A 314 12.23 16.54 14.72
C ARG A 314 13.04 15.64 13.78
N VAL A 315 12.76 15.68 12.48
CA VAL A 315 13.52 14.91 11.48
C VAL A 315 14.96 15.41 11.41
N MET A 316 15.17 16.72 11.39
CA MET A 316 16.50 17.32 11.38
C MET A 316 17.30 16.98 12.65
N HIS A 317 16.71 17.12 13.83
CA HIS A 317 17.34 16.72 15.09
C HIS A 317 17.74 15.24 15.06
N SER A 318 16.86 14.38 14.55
CA SER A 318 17.16 12.95 14.39
C SER A 318 18.34 12.72 13.45
N HIS A 319 18.50 13.55 12.41
CA HIS A 319 19.64 13.47 11.49
C HIS A 319 20.96 13.89 12.14
N VAL A 320 20.95 14.95 12.93
CA VAL A 320 22.16 15.48 13.60
C VAL A 320 22.57 14.63 14.79
N ALA A 321 21.60 14.01 15.48
CA ALA A 321 21.87 13.16 16.65
C ALA A 321 22.24 11.70 16.29
N ALA A 322 22.06 11.28 15.04
CA ALA A 322 22.33 9.92 14.58
C ALA A 322 23.85 9.65 14.46
#